data_AF-A0A7C5T4N1-F1
#
_entry.id   AF-A0A7C5T4N1-F1
#
_cell.length_a   1.000
_cell.length_b   1.000
_cell.length_c   1.000
_cell.angle_alpha   90.00
_cell.angle_beta   90.00
_cell.angle_gamma   90.00
#
_symmetry.space_group_name_H-M   'P 1'
#
loop_
_entity.id
_entity.type
_entity.pdbx_description
1 polymer ?
#
loop_
_entity_poly.entity_id
_entity_poly.type
_entity_poly.pdbx_seq_one_letter_code
_entity_poly.pdbx_strand_id
1 'polypeptide(L)'
;MCCGHHREGGEGYYHEHGEHREERCCRRGHWHHLGRHWRFGYAPLRGLLHLLVLKLLSDGPLRGAEIRSALKEKLDLDIPSSAIYVILGMLEDKGLVASSWETEERGPARKVYRITEEGLEYLKEMVEEIKRYRKVMEYLTS
;
A
#
# COMPACT_ATOMS: atom_id res chain seq x y z
N MET A 1 31.76 -17.90 11.94
CA MET A 1 32.01 -19.00 12.91
C MET A 1 30.71 -19.72 13.15
N CYS A 2 30.73 -21.05 13.29
CA CYS A 2 29.56 -21.94 13.38
C CYS A 2 28.68 -21.96 12.11
N CYS A 3 28.39 -23.09 11.47
CA CYS A 3 28.92 -24.45 11.61
C CYS A 3 29.16 -25.06 10.22
N GLY A 4 30.12 -25.97 10.12
CA GLY A 4 30.31 -26.83 8.95
C GLY A 4 30.45 -28.28 9.38
N HIS A 5 29.95 -29.19 8.55
CA HIS A 5 30.33 -30.61 8.55
C HIS A 5 30.21 -31.15 7.13
N HIS A 6 31.31 -31.69 6.61
CA HIS A 6 31.35 -32.39 5.33
C HIS A 6 30.75 -33.79 5.43
N ARG A 7 30.22 -34.28 4.32
CA ARG A 7 30.42 -35.67 3.87
C ARG A 7 30.65 -35.67 2.36
N GLU A 8 31.42 -36.63 1.90
CA GLU A 8 31.95 -36.74 0.54
C GLU A 8 31.21 -37.83 -0.26
N GLY A 9 31.35 -37.81 -1.58
CA GLY A 9 30.94 -38.89 -2.48
C GLY A 9 30.01 -38.47 -3.61
N GLY A 10 30.54 -38.42 -4.84
CA GLY A 10 29.77 -38.15 -6.06
C GLY A 10 30.63 -37.49 -7.15
N GLU A 11 31.07 -38.26 -8.13
CA GLU A 11 31.87 -37.77 -9.26
C GLU A 11 30.99 -37.04 -10.29
N GLY A 12 31.49 -35.94 -10.87
CA GLY A 12 30.73 -35.16 -11.84
C GLY A 12 31.50 -33.96 -12.40
N TYR A 13 32.36 -34.19 -13.39
CA TYR A 13 33.00 -33.11 -14.16
C TYR A 13 31.99 -32.48 -15.12
N TYR A 14 31.84 -31.15 -15.09
CA TYR A 14 31.70 -30.27 -16.27
C TYR A 14 32.08 -28.81 -15.88
N HIS A 15 32.29 -27.96 -16.88
CA HIS A 15 33.14 -26.76 -16.78
C HIS A 15 32.54 -25.52 -16.10
N GLU A 16 33.46 -24.62 -15.73
CA GLU A 16 33.23 -23.31 -15.12
C GLU A 16 32.42 -22.35 -16.00
N HIS A 17 31.68 -21.43 -15.35
CA HIS A 17 31.52 -20.07 -15.85
C HIS A 17 31.13 -19.11 -14.71
N GLY A 18 31.77 -17.94 -14.68
CA GLY A 18 31.13 -16.70 -14.20
C GLY A 18 31.01 -16.51 -12.69
N GLU A 19 32.04 -15.90 -12.14
CA GLU A 19 32.04 -15.02 -10.97
C GLU A 19 30.67 -14.38 -10.60
N HIS A 20 30.31 -14.36 -9.32
CA HIS A 20 30.42 -13.10 -8.55
C HIS A 20 30.34 -13.30 -7.02
N ARG A 21 31.21 -12.58 -6.32
CA ARG A 21 31.40 -12.58 -4.86
C ARG A 21 30.13 -12.12 -4.10
N GLU A 22 29.54 -13.00 -3.28
CA GLU A 22 28.58 -12.61 -2.23
C GLU A 22 29.28 -11.91 -1.05
N GLU A 23 29.60 -10.61 -1.19
CA GLU A 23 29.97 -9.78 -0.04
C GLU A 23 29.38 -8.37 -0.10
N ARG A 24 28.57 -8.04 0.93
CA ARG A 24 28.36 -6.69 1.48
C ARG A 24 27.68 -5.62 0.60
N CYS A 25 26.35 -5.70 0.50
CA CYS A 25 25.43 -4.55 0.45
C CYS A 25 24.01 -5.02 0.86
N CYS A 26 23.22 -4.33 1.70
CA CYS A 26 23.44 -3.08 2.42
C CYS A 26 22.60 -3.03 3.72
N ARG A 27 23.13 -2.50 4.84
CA ARG A 27 22.31 -2.16 6.03
C ARG A 27 21.61 -0.80 5.83
N ARG A 28 20.55 -0.75 5.01
CA ARG A 28 19.54 0.33 4.92
C ARG A 28 18.34 -0.18 4.08
N GLY A 29 17.17 0.41 4.27
CA GLY A 29 15.88 -0.18 3.87
C GLY A 29 15.77 -0.60 2.39
N HIS A 30 15.50 -1.88 2.16
CA HIS A 30 15.12 -2.44 0.86
C HIS A 30 13.61 -2.73 0.83
N TRP A 31 12.83 -1.89 0.17
CA TRP A 31 11.37 -2.04 0.00
C TRP A 31 10.97 -3.09 -1.05
N HIS A 32 11.82 -4.08 -1.30
CA HIS A 32 11.69 -5.01 -2.42
C HIS A 32 11.71 -6.47 -1.95
N HIS A 33 10.57 -6.97 -1.47
CA HIS A 33 10.19 -8.39 -1.64
C HIS A 33 8.70 -8.71 -1.37
N LEU A 34 7.78 -7.75 -1.64
CA LEU A 34 6.37 -8.11 -1.81
C LEU A 34 6.20 -8.87 -3.13
N GLY A 35 5.63 -10.08 -3.05
CA GLY A 35 5.66 -11.05 -4.13
C GLY A 35 4.92 -10.61 -5.40
N ARG A 36 5.57 -10.84 -6.56
CA ARG A 36 5.02 -11.12 -7.90
C ARG A 36 3.49 -11.36 -7.85
N HIS A 37 2.61 -10.61 -8.52
CA HIS A 37 2.76 -10.08 -9.89
C HIS A 37 1.64 -9.04 -10.23
N TRP A 38 1.82 -7.74 -9.94
CA TRP A 38 0.99 -6.70 -10.59
C TRP A 38 1.61 -6.35 -11.95
N ARG A 39 1.24 -7.08 -13.00
CA ARG A 39 1.74 -6.87 -14.37
C ARG A 39 0.61 -6.43 -15.29
N PHE A 40 0.62 -5.14 -15.66
CA PHE A 40 -0.25 -4.45 -16.62
C PHE A 40 -1.78 -4.61 -16.40
N GLY A 41 -2.39 -3.55 -15.83
CA GLY A 41 -3.83 -3.38 -15.71
C GLY A 41 -4.15 -2.30 -14.67
N TYR A 42 -5.01 -1.34 -15.03
CA TYR A 42 -5.45 -0.18 -14.23
C TYR A 42 -4.29 0.72 -13.71
N ALA A 43 -3.89 1.75 -14.46
CA ALA A 43 -4.57 3.06 -14.63
C ALA A 43 -4.17 4.09 -13.55
N PRO A 44 -4.19 5.42 -13.84
CA PRO A 44 -3.73 6.47 -12.91
C PRO A 44 -4.40 6.47 -11.53
N LEU A 45 -5.55 5.80 -11.39
CA LEU A 45 -6.25 5.55 -10.12
C LEU A 45 -5.34 5.00 -9.00
N ARG A 46 -4.29 4.23 -9.32
CA ARG A 46 -3.31 3.75 -8.32
C ARG A 46 -2.54 4.88 -7.62
N GLY A 47 -2.39 6.05 -8.25
CA GLY A 47 -1.83 7.26 -7.64
C GLY A 47 -2.85 8.13 -6.90
N LEU A 48 -4.15 7.81 -7.00
CA LEU A 48 -5.24 8.54 -6.35
C LEU A 48 -5.83 7.79 -5.14
N LEU A 49 -5.40 6.55 -4.90
CA LEU A 49 -6.02 5.67 -3.91
C LEU A 49 -5.97 6.22 -2.48
N HIS A 50 -4.92 6.96 -2.10
CA HIS A 50 -4.88 7.64 -0.80
C HIS A 50 -5.90 8.77 -0.69
N LEU A 51 -6.20 9.48 -1.79
CA LEU A 51 -7.27 10.49 -1.85
C LEU A 51 -8.66 9.86 -1.81
N LEU A 52 -8.84 8.66 -2.40
CA LEU A 52 -10.09 7.90 -2.25
C LEU A 52 -10.32 7.45 -0.79
N VAL A 53 -9.26 7.00 -0.10
CA VAL A 53 -9.32 6.67 1.34
C VAL A 53 -9.66 7.92 2.18
N LEU A 54 -9.00 9.05 1.95
CA LEU A 54 -9.34 10.32 2.61
C LEU A 54 -10.78 10.76 2.30
N LYS A 55 -11.24 10.64 1.05
CA LYS A 55 -12.61 11.02 0.69
C LYS A 55 -13.65 10.14 1.38
N LEU A 56 -13.40 8.84 1.55
CA LEU A 56 -14.26 7.97 2.38
C LEU A 56 -14.24 8.39 3.86
N LEU A 57 -13.07 8.70 4.42
CA LEU A 57 -12.94 9.13 5.82
C LEU A 57 -13.52 10.54 6.10
N SER A 58 -13.69 11.37 5.05
CA SER A 58 -14.44 12.64 5.15
C SER A 58 -15.97 12.46 5.19
N ASP A 59 -16.50 11.28 4.85
CA ASP A 59 -17.91 10.95 5.07
C ASP A 59 -18.17 10.48 6.53
N GLY A 60 -17.12 10.00 7.23
CA GLY A 60 -17.17 9.56 8.63
C GLY A 60 -16.02 8.62 9.02
N PRO A 61 -15.85 8.28 10.31
CA PRO A 61 -14.84 7.32 10.76
C PRO A 61 -15.13 5.90 10.25
N LEU A 62 -14.10 5.15 9.88
CA LEU A 62 -14.23 3.79 9.30
C LEU A 62 -13.12 2.85 9.77
N ARG A 63 -13.40 1.55 9.83
CA ARG A 63 -12.39 0.49 9.98
C ARG A 63 -11.77 0.17 8.62
N GLY A 64 -10.53 -0.33 8.60
CA GLY A 64 -9.83 -0.69 7.36
C GLY A 64 -10.56 -1.69 6.46
N ALA A 65 -11.38 -2.58 7.04
CA ALA A 65 -12.25 -3.49 6.28
C ALA A 65 -13.42 -2.77 5.58
N GLU A 66 -14.03 -1.78 6.24
CA GLU A 66 -15.15 -1.00 5.68
C GLU A 66 -14.67 -0.08 4.56
N ILE A 67 -13.47 0.48 4.69
CA ILE A 67 -12.81 1.24 3.61
C ILE A 67 -12.64 0.34 2.37
N ARG A 68 -12.23 -0.93 2.52
CA ARG A 68 -12.17 -1.87 1.39
C ARG A 68 -13.55 -2.14 0.80
N SER A 69 -14.57 -2.44 1.61
CA SER A 69 -15.93 -2.68 1.14
C SER A 69 -16.47 -1.47 0.36
N ALA A 70 -16.35 -0.26 0.91
CA ALA A 70 -16.81 0.96 0.27
C ALA A 70 -16.07 1.28 -1.04
N LEU A 71 -14.78 0.96 -1.17
CA LEU A 71 -14.05 1.07 -2.44
C LEU A 71 -14.57 0.09 -3.50
N LYS A 72 -14.91 -1.15 -3.11
CA LYS A 72 -15.48 -2.15 -4.02
C LYS A 72 -16.93 -1.82 -4.39
N GLU A 73 -17.74 -1.39 -3.44
CA GLU A 73 -19.17 -1.08 -3.64
C GLU A 73 -19.40 0.22 -4.41
N LYS A 74 -18.67 1.31 -4.08
CA LYS A 74 -18.87 2.62 -4.73
C LYS A 74 -18.12 2.78 -6.06
N LEU A 75 -17.03 2.03 -6.31
CA LEU A 75 -16.10 2.27 -7.43
C LEU A 75 -15.64 0.99 -8.18
N ASP A 76 -16.19 -0.19 -7.84
CA ASP A 76 -15.76 -1.52 -8.31
C ASP A 76 -14.29 -1.92 -7.99
N LEU A 77 -13.56 -1.09 -7.24
CA LEU A 77 -12.13 -1.26 -6.96
C LEU A 77 -11.88 -2.35 -5.90
N ASP A 78 -11.56 -3.56 -6.34
CA ASP A 78 -11.07 -4.61 -5.43
C ASP A 78 -9.60 -4.37 -5.06
N ILE A 79 -9.39 -3.66 -3.94
CA ILE A 79 -8.08 -3.38 -3.39
C ILE A 79 -7.72 -4.44 -2.33
N PRO A 80 -6.53 -5.06 -2.41
CA PRO A 80 -6.06 -5.98 -1.36
C PRO A 80 -5.95 -5.29 0.00
N SER A 81 -6.40 -5.95 1.07
CA SER A 81 -6.39 -5.40 2.43
C SER A 81 -5.00 -4.93 2.89
N SER A 82 -3.93 -5.60 2.43
CA SER A 82 -2.55 -5.18 2.70
C SER A 82 -2.22 -3.79 2.14
N ALA A 83 -2.72 -3.44 0.95
CA ALA A 83 -2.54 -2.12 0.37
C ALA A 83 -3.34 -1.04 1.12
N ILE A 84 -4.53 -1.37 1.62
CA ILE A 84 -5.33 -0.47 2.47
C ILE A 84 -4.56 -0.13 3.75
N TYR A 85 -4.01 -1.12 4.47
CA TYR A 85 -3.27 -0.86 5.71
C TYR A 85 -1.93 -0.15 5.48
N VAL A 86 -1.24 -0.39 4.36
CA VAL A 86 -0.05 0.39 3.96
C VAL A 86 -0.41 1.86 3.73
N ILE A 87 -1.50 2.13 3.01
CA ILE A 87 -1.95 3.51 2.73
C ILE A 87 -2.44 4.22 3.99
N LEU A 88 -3.16 3.52 4.87
CA LEU A 88 -3.57 4.08 6.17
C LEU A 88 -2.35 4.44 7.03
N GLY A 89 -1.35 3.56 7.12
CA GLY A 89 -0.07 3.88 7.79
C GLY A 89 0.62 5.11 7.17
N MET A 90 0.69 5.19 5.84
CA MET A 90 1.25 6.36 5.14
C MET A 90 0.46 7.67 5.35
N LEU A 91 -0.83 7.59 5.70
CA LEU A 91 -1.66 8.76 6.04
C LEU A 91 -1.54 9.13 7.53
N GLU A 92 -1.38 8.14 8.41
CA GLU A 92 -1.03 8.32 9.84
C GLU A 92 0.36 8.97 9.98
N ASP A 93 1.38 8.45 9.29
CA ASP A 93 2.76 8.99 9.25
C ASP A 93 2.83 10.44 8.73
N LYS A 94 1.79 10.89 8.00
CA LYS A 94 1.65 12.24 7.46
C LYS A 94 0.76 13.16 8.30
N GLY A 95 0.14 12.65 9.37
CA GLY A 95 -0.83 13.41 10.17
C GLY A 95 -2.16 13.72 9.45
N LEU A 96 -2.46 13.05 8.33
CA LEU A 96 -3.68 13.27 7.53
C LEU A 96 -4.84 12.37 7.98
N VAL A 97 -4.53 11.33 8.74
CA VAL A 97 -5.49 10.41 9.37
C VAL A 97 -5.01 10.13 10.80
N ALA A 98 -5.92 10.21 11.75
CA ALA A 98 -5.73 9.71 13.11
C ALA A 98 -6.44 8.36 13.27
N SER A 99 -6.04 7.59 14.28
CA SER A 99 -6.72 6.34 14.63
C SER A 99 -6.96 6.20 16.13
N SER A 100 -7.97 5.41 16.46
CA SER A 100 -8.39 5.11 17.83
C SER A 100 -8.73 3.62 17.95
N TRP A 101 -8.54 3.08 19.16
CA TRP A 101 -9.00 1.74 19.50
C TRP A 101 -10.36 1.85 20.19
N GLU A 102 -11.40 1.40 19.50
CA GLU A 102 -12.75 1.33 20.06
C GLU A 102 -12.95 -0.03 20.74
N THR A 103 -13.28 0.00 22.03
CA THR A 103 -13.58 -1.17 22.86
C THR A 103 -15.09 -1.27 23.08
N GLU A 104 -15.73 -2.14 22.31
CA GLU A 104 -17.10 -2.59 22.61
C GLU A 104 -17.11 -3.40 23.93
N GLU A 105 -18.17 -3.29 24.74
CA GLU A 105 -18.27 -3.99 26.04
C GLU A 105 -18.06 -5.51 25.97
N ARG A 106 -18.25 -6.10 24.78
CA ARG A 106 -18.00 -7.52 24.49
C ARG A 106 -17.39 -7.71 23.10
N GLY A 107 -16.11 -7.44 22.95
CA GLY A 107 -15.38 -7.78 21.72
C GLY A 107 -13.87 -7.52 21.79
N PRO A 108 -13.10 -8.03 20.81
CA PRO A 108 -11.73 -7.57 20.59
C PRO A 108 -11.76 -6.09 20.15
N ALA A 109 -10.83 -5.28 20.68
CA ALA A 109 -10.72 -3.87 20.35
C ALA A 109 -10.52 -3.65 18.83
N ARG A 110 -11.18 -2.64 18.27
CA ARG A 110 -11.20 -2.38 16.82
C ARG A 110 -10.46 -1.07 16.52
N LYS A 111 -9.47 -1.11 15.63
CA LYS A 111 -8.80 0.11 15.14
C LYS A 111 -9.70 0.81 14.12
N VAL A 112 -10.22 1.97 14.50
CA VAL A 112 -11.01 2.89 13.68
C VAL A 112 -10.12 4.05 13.24
N TYR A 113 -10.35 4.54 12.03
CA TYR A 113 -9.60 5.65 11.43
C TYR A 113 -10.53 6.84 11.22
N ARG A 114 -10.00 8.05 11.36
CA ARG A 114 -10.70 9.33 11.17
C ARG A 114 -9.76 10.30 10.44
N ILE A 115 -10.28 11.06 9.48
CA ILE A 115 -9.52 12.13 8.84
C ILE A 115 -9.22 13.26 9.83
N THR A 116 -8.06 13.90 9.73
CA THR A 116 -7.70 15.10 10.50
C THR A 116 -8.13 16.37 9.77
N GLU A 117 -7.97 17.55 10.38
CA GLU A 117 -8.26 18.81 9.68
C GLU A 117 -7.25 19.04 8.55
N GLU A 118 -5.98 18.77 8.80
CA GLU A 118 -4.90 18.76 7.82
C GLU A 118 -5.18 17.75 6.68
N GLY A 119 -5.80 16.62 7.01
CA GLY A 119 -6.30 15.64 6.04
C GLY A 119 -7.44 16.16 5.17
N LEU A 120 -8.37 16.94 5.73
CA LEU A 120 -9.48 17.58 5.02
C LEU A 120 -8.99 18.71 4.11
N GLU A 121 -8.05 19.54 4.58
CA GLU A 121 -7.41 20.60 3.79
C GLU A 121 -6.64 20.01 2.61
N TYR A 122 -5.76 19.02 2.86
CA TYR A 122 -5.02 18.33 1.79
C TYR A 122 -5.95 17.65 0.78
N LEU A 123 -7.02 16.99 1.24
CA LEU A 123 -8.02 16.39 0.35
C LEU A 123 -8.68 17.45 -0.55
N LYS A 124 -9.03 18.61 0.01
CA LYS A 124 -9.68 19.72 -0.70
C LYS A 124 -8.76 20.30 -1.77
N GLU A 125 -7.49 20.57 -1.45
CA GLU A 125 -6.49 21.02 -2.43
C GLU A 125 -6.35 20.02 -3.59
N MET A 126 -6.16 18.75 -3.27
CA MET A 126 -5.97 17.70 -4.28
C MET A 126 -7.23 17.46 -5.14
N VAL A 127 -8.43 17.71 -4.61
CA VAL A 127 -9.68 17.69 -5.40
C VAL A 127 -9.75 18.86 -6.38
N GLU A 128 -9.32 20.07 -6.01
CA GLU A 128 -9.24 21.19 -6.97
C GLU A 128 -8.19 20.93 -8.06
N GLU A 129 -7.06 20.31 -7.71
CA GLU A 129 -6.06 19.86 -8.70
C GLU A 129 -6.64 18.83 -9.69
N ILE A 130 -7.31 17.79 -9.19
CA ILE A 130 -7.94 16.74 -10.04
C ILE A 130 -8.97 17.34 -10.99
N LYS A 131 -9.75 18.34 -10.57
CA LYS A 131 -10.71 19.04 -11.45
C LYS A 131 -10.03 19.71 -12.66
N ARG A 132 -8.75 20.11 -12.57
CA ARG A 132 -8.00 20.68 -13.70
C ARG A 132 -7.72 19.62 -14.77
N TYR A 133 -7.37 18.41 -14.35
CA TYR A 133 -7.13 17.27 -15.25
C TYR A 133 -8.40 16.66 -15.85
N ARG A 134 -9.59 16.97 -15.31
CA ARG A 134 -10.88 16.47 -15.82
C ARG A 134 -11.03 16.64 -17.34
N LYS A 135 -10.73 17.83 -17.88
CA LYS A 135 -10.82 18.11 -19.32
C LYS A 135 -9.88 17.26 -20.18
N VAL A 136 -8.71 16.93 -19.64
CA VAL A 136 -7.71 16.07 -20.31
C VAL A 136 -8.20 14.63 -20.34
N MET A 137 -8.77 14.15 -19.23
CA MET A 137 -9.38 12.82 -19.16
C MET A 137 -10.59 12.70 -20.09
N GLU A 138 -11.47 13.71 -20.11
CA GLU A 138 -12.63 13.76 -21.02
C GLU A 138 -12.18 13.67 -22.49
N TYR A 139 -11.21 14.49 -22.92
CA TYR A 139 -10.63 14.47 -24.27
C TYR A 139 -9.95 13.15 -24.66
N LEU A 140 -9.40 12.40 -23.70
CA LEU A 140 -8.81 11.07 -23.93
C LEU A 140 -9.85 9.94 -24.02
N THR A 141 -11.13 10.25 -23.84
CA THR A 141 -12.25 9.28 -23.82
C THR A 141 -13.40 9.62 -24.77
N SER A 142 -13.28 10.70 -25.55
CA SER A 142 -14.24 11.17 -26.55
C SER A 142 -13.86 10.75 -27.96
#